data_AF-A0A8J8JV51-F1
#
_entry.id   AF-A0A8J8JV51-F1
#
_cell.length_a   1.000
_cell.length_b   1.000
_cell.length_c   1.000
_cell.angle_alpha   90.00
_cell.angle_beta   90.00
_cell.angle_gamma   90.00
#
_symmetry.space_group_name_H-M   'P 1'
#
loop_
_entity.id
_entity.type
_entity.pdbx_description
1 polymer ?
#
loop_
_entity_poly.entity_id
_entity_poly.type
_entity_poly.pdbx_seq_one_letter_code
_entity_poly.pdbx_strand_id
1 'polypeptide(L)'
;MCNCGSKRDNYTNQVHSNATSRFETVQEKAAVQQVQFQYNGKTSLTVIGNITGTRYRFTVPGVILAVDLKDAAGMSYIQMLCKI
;
A
#
# COMPACT_ATOMS: atom_id res chain seq x y z
N MET A 1 33.42 3.88 38.75
CA MET A 1 32.88 4.80 37.73
C MET A 1 32.52 3.97 36.51
N CYS A 2 31.23 3.70 36.27
CA CYS A 2 30.76 2.86 35.17
C CYS A 2 30.45 3.71 33.93
N ASN A 3 30.93 3.25 32.77
CA ASN A 3 30.92 3.95 31.49
C ASN A 3 29.91 3.26 30.55
N CYS A 4 28.63 3.67 30.60
CA CYS A 4 27.51 3.00 29.90
C CYS A 4 27.00 3.79 28.67
N GLY A 5 27.89 4.37 27.87
CA GLY A 5 27.50 5.30 26.78
C GLY A 5 27.82 4.87 25.34
N SER A 6 28.74 3.93 25.12
CA SER A 6 29.46 3.84 23.82
C SER A 6 28.81 2.97 22.74
N LYS A 7 27.57 2.51 22.91
CA LYS A 7 26.91 1.60 21.94
C LYS A 7 25.95 2.30 20.98
N ARG A 8 25.80 3.62 21.05
CA ARG A 8 24.82 4.36 20.22
C ARG A 8 25.38 4.78 18.85
N ASP A 9 26.69 4.82 18.67
CA ASP A 9 27.33 5.31 17.43
C ASP A 9 27.18 4.36 16.22
N ASN A 10 26.81 3.09 16.42
CA ASN A 10 26.61 2.15 15.31
C ASN A 10 25.22 2.20 14.67
N TYR A 11 24.28 2.99 15.20
CA TYR A 11 22.93 3.11 14.62
C TYR A 11 22.74 4.32 13.70
N THR A 12 23.66 5.28 13.68
CA THR A 12 23.47 6.57 13.00
C THR A 12 23.91 6.58 11.52
N ASN A 13 24.54 5.51 11.02
CA ASN A 13 25.03 5.41 9.64
C ASN A 13 24.25 4.41 8.78
N GLN A 14 22.92 4.44 8.83
CA GLN A 14 22.08 3.93 7.73
C GLN A 14 21.42 5.12 7.03
N VAL A 15 22.24 5.80 6.22
CA VAL A 15 21.79 6.77 5.22
C VAL A 15 20.88 6.02 4.24
N HIS A 16 19.62 6.41 4.24
CA HIS A 16 18.61 5.93 3.30
C HIS A 16 19.03 6.33 1.89
N SER A 17 19.55 5.38 1.13
CA SER A 17 19.83 5.56 -0.29
C SER A 17 18.52 5.42 -1.05
N ASN A 18 17.83 6.54 -1.24
CA ASN A 18 16.86 6.68 -2.32
C ASN A 18 17.64 6.83 -3.65
N ALA A 19 17.47 5.89 -4.59
CA ALA A 19 16.95 6.14 -5.94
C ALA A 19 17.40 5.10 -7.02
N THR A 20 16.39 4.59 -7.73
CA THR A 20 16.37 4.27 -9.19
C THR A 20 16.78 2.87 -9.69
N SER A 21 15.72 2.08 -9.91
CA SER A 21 15.38 1.30 -11.12
C SER A 21 16.36 0.26 -11.69
N ARG A 22 16.07 -1.02 -11.42
CA ARG A 22 16.15 -2.08 -12.44
C ARG A 22 15.02 -3.09 -12.25
N PHE A 23 13.83 -2.70 -12.70
CA PHE A 23 12.81 -3.67 -13.07
C PHE A 23 13.20 -4.17 -14.46
N GLU A 24 13.66 -5.41 -14.55
CA GLU A 24 13.62 -6.16 -15.81
C GLU A 24 13.64 -7.65 -15.49
N THR A 25 12.56 -8.10 -14.85
CA THR A 25 12.05 -9.42 -15.17
C THR A 25 10.83 -9.15 -16.03
N VAL A 26 10.96 -9.40 -17.33
CA VAL A 26 9.82 -9.55 -18.25
C VAL A 26 9.07 -10.79 -17.79
N GLN A 27 8.30 -10.62 -16.73
CA GLN A 27 7.24 -11.54 -16.38
C GLN A 27 6.06 -10.99 -17.16
N GLU A 28 5.65 -11.72 -18.19
CA GLU A 28 4.38 -11.58 -18.85
C GLU A 28 3.30 -11.70 -17.76
N LYS A 29 3.04 -10.59 -17.07
CA LYS A 29 2.00 -10.47 -16.07
C LYS A 29 0.74 -10.68 -16.86
N ALA A 30 0.17 -11.88 -16.75
CA ALA A 30 -1.22 -12.14 -17.08
C ALA A 30 -2.00 -10.89 -16.66
N ALA A 31 -2.61 -10.21 -17.63
CA ALA A 31 -3.15 -8.87 -17.44
C ALA A 31 -4.03 -8.87 -16.18
N VAL A 32 -3.53 -8.26 -15.10
CA VAL A 32 -4.24 -8.25 -13.84
C VAL A 32 -5.43 -7.33 -14.06
N GLN A 33 -6.61 -7.92 -14.12
CA GLN A 33 -7.85 -7.16 -14.27
C GLN A 33 -8.03 -6.34 -13.00
N GLN A 34 -8.13 -5.02 -13.17
CA GLN A 34 -8.27 -4.07 -12.07
C GLN A 34 -9.58 -3.28 -12.22
N VAL A 35 -10.14 -2.89 -11.09
CA VAL A 35 -11.34 -2.05 -10.98
C VAL A 35 -11.00 -0.85 -10.10
N GLN A 36 -11.53 0.31 -10.43
CA GLN A 36 -11.29 1.52 -9.65
C GLN A 36 -12.32 1.69 -8.55
N PHE A 37 -11.85 2.09 -7.37
CA PHE A 37 -12.69 2.48 -6.25
C PHE A 37 -12.30 3.86 -5.75
N GLN A 38 -13.29 4.73 -5.59
CA GLN A 38 -13.16 6.03 -4.95
C GLN A 38 -13.56 5.94 -3.48
N TYR A 39 -12.77 6.55 -2.60
CA TYR A 39 -13.07 6.65 -1.18
C TYR A 39 -13.86 7.92 -0.85
N ASN A 40 -15.05 7.76 -0.28
CA ASN A 40 -15.98 8.84 0.04
C ASN A 40 -16.11 9.11 1.56
N GLY A 41 -15.23 8.53 2.37
CA GLY A 41 -15.23 8.78 3.82
C GLY A 41 -14.53 10.09 4.20
N LYS A 42 -14.39 10.33 5.52
CA LYS A 42 -13.83 11.58 6.08
C LYS A 42 -12.39 11.45 6.59
N THR A 43 -11.87 10.24 6.71
CA THR A 43 -10.57 9.94 7.33
C THR A 43 -9.72 9.06 6.39
N SER A 44 -8.63 8.47 6.86
CA SER A 44 -7.94 7.43 6.08
C SER A 44 -8.60 6.07 6.31
N LEU A 45 -8.67 5.23 5.27
CA LEU A 45 -9.13 3.84 5.35
C LEU A 45 -8.06 2.89 4.81
N THR A 46 -7.81 1.79 5.52
CA THR A 46 -7.01 0.67 4.99
C THR A 46 -7.89 -0.56 4.92
N VAL A 47 -7.91 -1.21 3.75
CA VAL A 47 -8.67 -2.43 3.50
C VAL A 47 -7.71 -3.53 3.07
N ILE A 48 -7.94 -4.74 3.57
CA ILE A 48 -7.24 -5.94 3.12
C ILE A 48 -8.15 -6.63 2.11
N GLY A 49 -7.64 -6.88 0.90
CA GLY A 49 -8.33 -7.62 -0.14
C GLY A 49 -8.73 -9.01 0.36
N ASN A 50 -10.00 -9.37 0.20
CA ASN A 50 -10.57 -10.60 0.72
C ASN A 50 -10.08 -11.86 -0.01
N ILE A 51 -9.54 -11.72 -1.23
CA ILE A 51 -9.00 -12.82 -2.03
C ILE A 51 -7.49 -12.73 -2.14
N THR A 52 -6.94 -11.56 -2.50
CA THR A 52 -5.51 -11.42 -2.76
C THR A 52 -4.68 -11.15 -1.50
N GLY A 53 -5.32 -10.70 -0.41
CA GLY A 53 -4.62 -10.22 0.79
C GLY A 53 -3.90 -8.88 0.61
N THR A 54 -4.05 -8.23 -0.56
CA THR A 54 -3.42 -6.94 -0.85
C THR A 54 -3.94 -5.85 0.09
N ARG A 55 -3.05 -5.01 0.61
CA ARG A 55 -3.43 -3.86 1.45
C ARG A 55 -3.66 -2.63 0.58
N TYR A 56 -4.89 -2.15 0.55
CA TYR A 56 -5.29 -0.93 -0.15
C TYR A 56 -5.46 0.19 0.87
N ARG A 57 -4.68 1.27 0.74
CA ARG A 57 -4.67 2.39 1.68
C ARG A 57 -5.20 3.66 1.03
N PHE A 58 -6.45 3.99 1.34
CA PHE A 58 -7.09 5.24 0.97
C PHE A 58 -6.66 6.33 1.97
N THR A 59 -5.76 7.23 1.55
CA THR A 59 -5.12 8.19 2.46
C THR A 59 -5.98 9.40 2.78
N VAL A 60 -6.84 9.84 1.84
CA VAL A 60 -7.65 11.05 1.94
C VAL A 60 -9.01 10.86 1.26
N PRO A 61 -10.04 11.63 1.66
CA PRO A 61 -11.31 11.69 0.94
C PRO A 61 -11.14 11.98 -0.55
N GLY A 62 -11.90 11.30 -1.39
CA GLY A 62 -11.89 11.43 -2.84
C GLY A 62 -10.80 10.64 -3.57
N VAL A 63 -9.85 10.01 -2.87
CA VAL A 63 -8.78 9.25 -3.51
C VAL A 63 -9.33 8.03 -4.26
N ILE A 64 -8.78 7.77 -5.44
CA ILE A 64 -9.12 6.63 -6.30
C ILE A 64 -7.97 5.65 -6.29
N LEU A 65 -8.25 4.37 -6.06
CA LEU A 65 -7.27 3.29 -6.14
C LEU A 65 -7.72 2.21 -7.12
N ALA A 66 -6.75 1.67 -7.85
CA ALA A 66 -6.94 0.43 -8.61
C ALA A 66 -6.87 -0.77 -7.67
N VAL A 67 -7.93 -1.57 -7.67
CA VAL A 67 -8.11 -2.77 -6.87
C VAL A 67 -8.16 -3.98 -7.80
N ASP A 68 -7.56 -5.11 -7.41
CA ASP A 68 -7.71 -6.36 -8.15
C ASP A 68 -9.20 -6.73 -8.28
N LEU A 69 -9.64 -7.11 -9.48
CA LEU A 69 -11.03 -7.52 -9.74
C LEU A 69 -11.49 -8.63 -8.78
N LYS A 70 -10.59 -9.51 -8.34
CA LYS A 70 -10.90 -10.57 -7.37
C LYS A 70 -11.36 -10.03 -6.01
N ASP A 71 -10.82 -8.88 -5.59
CA ASP A 71 -11.17 -8.24 -4.32
C ASP A 71 -12.37 -7.29 -4.44
N ALA A 72 -12.83 -6.99 -5.66
CA ALA A 72 -13.85 -5.98 -5.91
C ALA A 72 -15.18 -6.27 -5.21
N ALA A 73 -15.55 -7.56 -5.07
CA ALA A 73 -16.76 -7.95 -4.37
C ALA A 73 -16.70 -7.52 -2.90
N GLY A 74 -15.58 -7.78 -2.21
CA GLY A 74 -15.38 -7.37 -0.82
C GLY A 74 -15.37 -5.85 -0.65
N MET A 75 -14.73 -5.13 -1.57
CA MET A 75 -14.74 -3.66 -1.56
C MET A 75 -16.14 -3.06 -1.71
N SER A 76 -17.02 -3.70 -2.50
CA SER A 76 -18.36 -3.19 -2.77
C SER A 76 -19.29 -3.22 -1.55
N TYR A 77 -18.98 -4.02 -0.52
CA TYR A 77 -19.72 -4.02 0.75
C TYR A 77 -19.31 -2.88 1.69
N ILE A 78 -18.22 -2.18 1.39
CA ILE A 78 -17.72 -1.09 2.23
C ILE A 78 -18.47 0.19 1.85
N GLN A 79 -19.35 0.64 2.74
CA GLN A 79 -20.26 1.78 2.50
C GLN A 79 -19.56 3.08 2.04
N MET A 80 -18.30 3.26 2.40
CA MET A 80 -17.51 4.45 2.06
C MET A 80 -16.65 4.28 0.81
N LEU A 81 -16.81 3.19 0.05
CA LEU A 81 -16.16 2.97 -1.23
C LEU A 81 -17.21 2.95 -2.35
N CYS A 82 -16.93 3.71 -3.42
CA CYS A 82 -17.72 3.72 -4.63
C CYS A 82 -16.91 3.10 -5.77
N LYS A 83 -17.47 2.12 -6.46
CA LYS A 83 -16.89 1.58 -7.69
C LYS A 83 -17.18 2.57 -8.83
N ILE A 84 -16.14 2.94 -9.58
CA ILE A 84 -16.23 3.85 -10.73
C ILE A 84 -15.83 3.16 -12.04
#